data_AF-A0A6S7CPD9-F1
#
_entry.id   AF-A0A6S7CPD9-F1
#
_cell.length_a   1.000
_cell.length_b   1.000
_cell.length_c   1.000
_cell.angle_alpha   90.00
_cell.angle_beta   90.00
_cell.angle_gamma   90.00
#
_symmetry.space_group_name_H-M   'P 1'
#
loop_
_entity.id
_entity.type
_entity.pdbx_description
1 polymer ?
#
loop_
_entity_poly.entity_id
_entity_poly.type
_entity_poly.pdbx_seq_one_letter_code
_entity_poly.pdbx_strand_id
1 'polypeptide(L)' 'MSEVFAQGVESNFQRFMSELQGDDPARRTQAIVTLCSMVGALTLARATAAGNPALSEEILATVREQLAG' A
#
# COMPACT_ATOMS: atom_id res chain seq x y z
N MET A 1 -10.54 15.10 8.66
CA MET A 1 -10.72 13.63 8.56
C MET A 1 -11.26 13.11 9.88
N SER A 2 -12.14 12.11 9.86
CA SER A 2 -12.79 11.57 11.07
C SER A 2 -11.81 10.74 11.91
N GLU A 3 -11.93 10.80 13.24
CA GLU A 3 -11.21 9.91 14.18
C GLU A 3 -11.39 8.42 13.85
N VAL A 4 -12.60 8.05 13.40
CA VAL A 4 -12.94 6.70 12.94
C VAL A 4 -12.07 6.27 11.76
N PHE A 5 -11.74 7.20 10.86
CA PHE A 5 -10.87 6.90 9.73
C PHE A 5 -9.43 6.62 10.18
N ALA A 6 -8.91 7.43 11.11
CA ALA A 6 -7.57 7.21 11.66
C ALA A 6 -7.47 5.86 12.38
N GLN A 7 -8.48 5.50 13.18
CA GLN A 7 -8.56 4.19 13.84
C GLN A 7 -8.65 3.03 12.84
N GLY A 8 -9.41 3.22 11.75
CA GLY A 8 -9.50 2.24 10.67
C GLY A 8 -8.15 2.02 9.96
N VAL A 9 -7.40 3.09 9.70
CA VAL A 9 -6.05 2.98 9.11
C VAL A 9 -5.10 2.26 10.07
N GLU A 10 -5.08 2.63 11.35
CA GLU A 10 -4.23 1.94 12.35
C GLU A 10 -4.57 0.46 12.46
N SER A 11 -5.86 0.10 12.46
CA SER A 11 -6.30 -1.30 12.50
C SER A 11 -5.81 -2.11 11.29
N ASN A 12 -5.73 -1.49 10.11
CA ASN A 12 -5.16 -2.13 8.93
C ASN A 12 -3.65 -2.35 9.07
N PHE A 13 -2.90 -1.39 9.63
CA PHE A 13 -1.48 -1.59 9.90
C PHE A 13 -1.25 -2.75 10.87
N GLN A 14 -2.00 -2.81 11.97
CA GLN A 14 -1.90 -3.90 12.94
C GLN A 14 -2.17 -5.27 12.30
N ARG A 15 -3.16 -5.35 11.41
CA ARG A 15 -3.47 -6.57 10.66
C ARG A 15 -2.39 -6.96 9.65
N PHE A 16 -1.73 -5.99 9.00
CA PHE A 16 -0.59 -6.30 8.14
C PHE A 16 0.63 -6.73 8.95
N MET A 17 0.89 -6.09 10.09
CA MET A 17 2.01 -6.44 10.96
C MET A 17 1.91 -7.86 11.53
N SER A 18 0.71 -8.44 11.68
CA SER A 18 0.57 -9.83 12.13
C SER A 18 1.04 -10.87 11.11
N GLU A 19 1.14 -10.49 9.83
CA GLU A 19 1.62 -11.36 8.74
C GLU A 19 3.12 -11.19 8.48
N LEU A 20 3.75 -10.14 9.03
CA LEU A 20 5.17 -9.84 8.82
C LEU A 20 6.05 -10.50 9.88
N GLN A 21 7.19 -11.05 9.45
CA GLN A 21 8.24 -11.54 10.35
C GLN A 21 9.18 -10.40 10.76
N GLY A 22 9.81 -10.52 11.93
CA GLY A 22 10.79 -9.56 12.43
C GLY A 22 10.41 -8.91 13.76
N ASP A 23 11.19 -7.93 14.17
CA ASP A 23 11.04 -7.14 15.38
C ASP A 23 10.03 -5.97 15.19
N ASP A 24 9.34 -5.58 16.27
CA ASP A 24 8.17 -4.67 16.21
C ASP A 24 8.43 -3.34 15.46
N PRO A 25 9.55 -2.62 15.67
CA PRO A 25 9.79 -1.36 14.96
C PRO A 25 10.01 -1.54 13.46
N ALA A 26 10.70 -2.62 13.07
CA ALA A 26 10.94 -2.97 11.67
C ALA A 26 9.63 -3.39 10.99
N ARG A 27 8.83 -4.23 11.65
CA ARG A 27 7.51 -4.67 11.17
C ARG A 27 6.55 -3.51 10.95
N ARG A 28 6.49 -2.55 11.89
CA ARG A 28 5.63 -1.36 11.73
C ARG A 28 6.03 -0.52 10.54
N THR A 29 7.33 -0.25 10.39
CA THR A 29 7.85 0.52 9.27
C THR A 29 7.51 -0.16 7.94
N GLN A 30 7.73 -1.47 7.84
CA GLN A 30 7.43 -2.25 6.65
C GLN A 30 5.93 -2.29 6.33
N ALA A 31 5.07 -2.46 7.33
CA ALA A 31 3.62 -2.44 7.15
C ALA A 31 3.10 -1.10 6.62
N ILE A 32 3.61 0.02 7.16
CA ILE A 32 3.25 1.36 6.71
C ILE A 32 3.69 1.57 5.27
N VAL A 33 4.96 1.28 4.95
CA VAL A 33 5.49 1.44 3.58
C VAL A 33 4.69 0.61 2.59
N THR A 34 4.43 -0.66 2.92
CA THR A 34 3.68 -1.58 2.04
C THR A 34 2.28 -1.07 1.75
N LEU A 35 1.50 -0.74 2.79
CA LEU A 35 0.12 -0.30 2.61
C LEU A 35 0.06 1.04 1.85
N CYS A 36 0.93 1.99 2.20
CA CYS A 36 1.01 3.29 1.52
C CYS A 36 1.39 3.12 0.04
N SER A 37 2.36 2.25 -0.28
CA SER A 37 2.74 1.96 -1.67
C SER A 37 1.58 1.34 -2.46
N MET A 38 0.86 0.38 -1.90
CA MET A 38 -0.32 -0.24 -2.56
C MET A 38 -1.41 0.80 -2.84
N VAL A 39 -1.77 1.61 -1.83
CA VAL A 39 -2.83 2.62 -1.95
C VAL A 39 -2.44 3.71 -2.94
N GLY A 40 -1.19 4.19 -2.87
CA GLY A 40 -0.65 5.19 -3.81
C GLY A 40 -0.65 4.69 -5.24
N ALA A 41 -0.15 3.46 -5.47
CA ALA A 41 -0.12 2.84 -6.79
C ALA A 41 -1.52 2.69 -7.39
N LEU A 42 -2.48 2.16 -6.61
CA LEU A 42 -3.86 2.01 -7.06
C LEU A 42 -4.51 3.36 -7.38
N THR A 43 -4.19 4.40 -6.61
CA THR A 43 -4.71 5.76 -6.84
C THR A 43 -4.18 6.35 -8.14
N LEU A 44 -2.86 6.25 -8.37
CA LEU A 44 -2.22 6.76 -9.59
C LEU A 44 -2.62 5.98 -10.85
N ALA A 45 -2.68 4.65 -10.76
CA ALA A 45 -3.16 3.81 -11.86
C ALA A 45 -4.59 4.20 -12.27
N ARG A 46 -5.51 4.32 -11.29
CA ARG A 46 -6.88 4.76 -11.56
C ARG A 46 -6.95 6.15 -12.20
N ALA A 47 -6.14 7.09 -11.73
CA ALA A 47 -6.12 8.45 -12.26
C ALA A 47 -5.61 8.53 -13.70
N THR A 48 -4.75 7.60 -14.10
CA THR A 48 -4.13 7.59 -15.44
C THR A 48 -4.84 6.69 -16.44
N ALA A 49 -5.63 5.70 -15.98
CA ALA A 49 -6.23 4.67 -16.82
C ALA A 49 -7.03 5.17 -18.04
N ALA A 50 -7.78 6.27 -17.91
CA ALA A 50 -8.59 6.79 -19.02
C ALA A 50 -7.76 7.51 -20.11
N GLY A 51 -6.65 8.15 -19.74
CA GLY A 51 -5.81 8.93 -20.65
C GLY A 51 -4.56 8.19 -21.12
N ASN A 52 -4.08 7.23 -20.34
CA ASN A 52 -2.91 6.42 -20.65
C ASN A 52 -3.03 5.03 -19.97
N PRO A 53 -3.74 4.07 -20.60
CA PRO A 53 -3.90 2.73 -20.06
C PRO A 53 -2.57 1.98 -19.84
N ALA A 54 -1.58 2.19 -20.72
CA ALA A 54 -0.28 1.54 -20.62
C ALA A 54 0.47 1.97 -19.35
N LEU A 55 0.44 3.27 -19.03
CA LEU A 55 1.03 3.79 -17.78
C LEU A 55 0.33 3.25 -16.54
N SER A 56 -1.00 3.13 -16.57
CA SER A 56 -1.76 2.54 -15.46
C SER A 56 -1.30 1.09 -15.19
N GLU A 57 -1.15 0.29 -16.24
CA GLU A 57 -0.65 -1.09 -16.13
C GLU A 57 0.81 -1.14 -15.65
N GLU A 58 1.67 -0.26 -16.16
CA GLU A 58 3.08 -0.15 -15.76
C GLU A 58 3.22 0.13 -14.25
N ILE A 59 2.42 1.07 -13.71
CA ILE A 59 2.40 1.39 -12.27
C ILE A 59 2.04 0.16 -11.44
N LEU A 60 0.96 -0.55 -11.82
CA LEU A 60 0.49 -1.72 -11.09
C LEU A 60 1.48 -2.88 -11.18
N ALA A 61 2.06 -3.14 -12.35
CA ALA A 61 3.05 -4.18 -12.56
C ALA A 61 4.31 -3.93 -11.72
N THR A 62 4.84 -2.70 -11.76
CA THR A 62 6.05 -2.31 -11.03
C THR A 62 5.88 -2.52 -9.52
N VAL A 63 4.77 -2.03 -8.95
CA VAL A 63 4.56 -2.16 -7.50
C VAL A 63 4.27 -3.60 -7.10
N ARG A 64 3.57 -4.38 -7.92
CA ARG A 64 3.39 -5.82 -7.65
C ARG A 64 4.71 -6.57 -7.62
N GLU A 65 5.62 -6.30 -8.55
CA GLU A 65 6.94 -6.92 -8.59
C GLU A 65 7.77 -6.56 -7.34
N GLN A 66 7.77 -5.29 -6.95
CA GLN A 66 8.50 -4.81 -5.77
C GLN A 66 7.95 -5.36 -4.45
N LEU A 67 6.64 -5.62 -4.38
CA LEU A 67 5.98 -6.15 -3.17
C LEU A 67 5.98 -7.69 -3.10
N ALA A 68 6.24 -8.38 -4.20
CA ALA A 68 6.31 -9.85 -4.25
C ALA A 68 7.69 -10.42 -3.88
N GLY A 69 8.63 -9.56 -3.49
CA GLY A 69 9.99 -9.92 -3.07
C GLY A 69 10.03 -10.76 -1.80
#